data_AF-A0A956ZK15-F1
#
_entry.id   AF-A0A956ZK15-F1
#
_cell.length_a   1.000
_cell.length_b   1.000
_cell.length_c   1.000
_cell.angle_alpha   90.00
_cell.angle_beta   90.00
_cell.angle_gamma   90.00
#
_symmetry.space_group_name_H-M   'P 1'
#
loop_
_entity.id
_entity.type
_entity.pdbx_description
1 polymer ?
#
loop_
_entity_poly.entity_id
_entity_poly.type
_entity_poly.pdbx_seq_one_letter_code
_entity_poly.pdbx_strand_id
1 'polypeptide(L)'
;MPLYEYRCTKCGAREEVLVRSLNAEAKIPACPKAEKGSRGHSMERILSPFVRQYTEGEKLEQAEARWGSEVESMYAPSPDIARNSRVYEELSKDLPSKEDA
;
A
#
# COMPACT_ATOMS: atom_id res chain seq x y z
N MET A 1 18.97 7.33 -12.53
CA MET A 1 18.57 7.40 -13.95
C MET A 1 17.12 7.86 -14.00
N PRO A 2 16.80 9.01 -14.61
CA PRO A 2 15.45 9.54 -14.60
C PRO A 2 14.51 8.69 -15.47
N LEU A 3 13.37 8.33 -14.88
CA LEU A 3 12.23 7.71 -15.55
C LEU A 3 11.15 8.77 -15.75
N TYR A 4 10.69 8.96 -16.98
CA TYR A 4 9.58 9.86 -17.28
C TYR A 4 8.38 9.05 -17.74
N GLU A 5 7.22 9.28 -17.10
CA GLU A 5 5.96 8.70 -17.54
C GLU A 5 5.22 9.72 -18.42
N TYR A 6 4.60 9.26 -19.48
CA TYR A 6 3.79 10.09 -20.36
C TYR A 6 2.40 9.50 -20.43
N ARG A 7 1.36 10.34 -20.35
CA ARG A 7 -0.03 9.92 -20.47
C ARG A 7 -0.71 10.62 -21.62
N CYS A 8 -1.47 9.87 -22.41
CA CYS A 8 -2.32 10.45 -23.44
C CYS A 8 -3.51 11.15 -22.79
N THR A 9 -3.73 12.42 -23.15
CA THR A 9 -4.87 13.22 -22.69
C THR A 9 -6.22 12.67 -23.17
N LYS A 10 -6.23 11.99 -24.32
CA LYS A 10 -7.45 11.51 -24.97
C LYS A 10 -7.85 10.09 -24.59
N CYS A 11 -6.91 9.15 -24.52
CA CYS A 11 -7.21 7.73 -24.28
C CYS A 11 -6.60 7.18 -22.97
N GLY A 12 -5.89 8.01 -22.20
CA GLY A 12 -5.30 7.62 -20.91
C GLY A 12 -4.19 6.56 -20.99
N ALA A 13 -3.72 6.21 -22.20
CA ALA A 13 -2.60 5.30 -22.39
C ALA A 13 -1.34 5.89 -21.77
N ARG A 14 -0.51 5.04 -21.16
CA ARG A 14 0.71 5.43 -20.46
C ARG A 14 1.91 4.81 -21.14
N GLU A 15 3.00 5.56 -21.20
CA GLU A 15 4.27 5.12 -21.77
C GLU A 15 5.41 5.60 -20.86
N GLU A 16 6.36 4.70 -20.59
CA GLU A 16 7.52 5.00 -19.75
C GLU A 16 8.76 5.18 -20.63
N VAL A 17 9.44 6.32 -20.48
CA VAL A 17 10.67 6.64 -21.22
C VAL A 17 11.83 6.76 -20.24
N LEU A 18 12.79 5.85 -20.42
CA LEU A 18 14.02 5.83 -19.65
C LEU A 18 15.09 6.69 -20.32
N VAL A 19 15.55 7.73 -19.64
CA VAL A 19 16.60 8.62 -20.18
C VAL A 19 17.92 8.32 -19.51
N ARG A 20 18.90 7.90 -20.32
CA ARG A 20 20.23 7.44 -19.84
C ARG A 20 21.14 8.55 -19.31
N SER A 21 20.80 9.82 -19.53
CA SER A 21 21.60 10.99 -19.11
C SER A 21 20.71 12.07 -18.51
N LEU A 22 21.18 12.73 -17.45
CA LEU A 22 20.46 13.82 -16.77
C LEU A 22 20.32 15.08 -17.65
N ASN A 23 21.20 15.27 -18.63
CA ASN A 23 21.22 16.44 -19.52
C ASN A 23 20.55 16.17 -20.87
N ALA A 24 20.00 14.97 -21.09
CA ALA A 24 19.35 14.65 -22.35
C ALA A 24 17.88 15.08 -22.32
N GLU A 25 17.44 15.84 -23.33
CA GLU A 25 16.03 16.17 -23.52
C GLU A 25 15.23 14.89 -23.82
N ALA A 26 14.23 14.61 -22.99
CA ALA A 26 13.35 13.47 -23.17
C ALA A 26 12.39 13.74 -24.34
N LYS A 27 12.50 12.96 -25.42
CA LYS A 27 11.54 13.01 -26.53
C LYS A 27 10.18 12.50 -26.06
N ILE A 28 9.13 13.26 -26.35
CA ILE A 28 7.74 12.87 -26.04
C ILE A 28 7.36 11.69 -26.95
N PRO A 29 6.95 10.53 -26.40
CA PRO A 29 6.58 9.36 -27.20
C PRO A 29 5.24 9.58 -27.91
N ALA A 30 5.01 8.83 -28.99
CA ALA A 30 3.68 8.75 -29.60
C ALA A 30 2.75 7.89 -28.74
N CYS A 31 1.45 8.17 -28.78
CA CYS A 31 0.47 7.38 -28.05
C CYS A 31 0.34 5.97 -28.67
N PRO A 32 0.52 4.87 -27.89
CA PRO A 32 0.47 3.51 -28.43
C PRO A 32 -0.92 3.09 -28.92
N LYS A 33 -1.98 3.75 -28.41
CA LYS A 33 -3.37 3.53 -28.83
C LYS A 33 -3.85 4.48 -29.93
N ALA A 34 -2.96 5.33 -30.46
CA ALA A 34 -3.35 6.21 -31.57
C ALA A 34 -3.31 5.42 -32.87
N GLU A 35 -4.46 5.20 -33.48
CA GLU A 35 -4.52 4.74 -34.86
C GLU A 35 -3.91 5.80 -35.80
N LYS A 36 -3.22 5.37 -36.86
CA LYS A 36 -2.59 6.27 -37.85
C LYS A 36 -3.65 7.23 -38.41
N GLY A 37 -3.60 8.50 -38.00
CA GLY A 37 -4.51 9.56 -38.45
C GLY A 37 -5.56 10.00 -37.44
N SER A 38 -5.60 9.42 -36.24
CA SER A 38 -6.48 9.89 -35.16
C SER A 38 -6.05 11.27 -34.66
N ARG A 39 -6.89 12.29 -34.89
CA ARG A 39 -6.63 13.67 -34.44
C ARG A 39 -6.86 13.79 -32.92
N GLY A 40 -6.02 14.58 -32.25
CA GLY A 40 -6.19 14.96 -30.84
C GLY A 40 -5.56 14.04 -29.79
N HIS A 41 -4.69 13.10 -30.17
CA HIS A 41 -3.88 12.37 -29.18
C HIS A 41 -2.62 13.19 -28.84
N SER A 42 -2.64 13.91 -27.73
CA SER A 42 -1.43 14.54 -27.16
C SER A 42 -0.95 13.72 -25.96
N MET A 43 0.36 13.53 -25.86
CA MET A 43 1.01 12.89 -24.71
C MET A 43 1.54 14.00 -23.81
N GLU A 44 1.06 14.04 -22.58
CA GLU A 44 1.56 14.95 -21.55
C GLU A 44 2.54 14.20 -20.65
N ARG A 45 3.64 14.87 -20.30
CA ARG A 45 4.59 14.34 -19.34
C ARG A 45 3.93 14.35 -17.97
N ILE A 46 3.63 13.17 -17.47
CA ILE A 46 3.32 13.00 -16.07
C ILE A 46 4.67 12.78 -15.42
N LEU A 47 5.16 13.81 -14.72
CA LEU A 47 6.17 13.55 -13.72
C LEU A 47 5.55 12.51 -12.80
N SER A 48 6.03 11.27 -12.88
CA SER A 48 5.83 10.27 -11.83
C SER A 48 5.94 11.07 -10.54
N PRO A 49 4.86 11.15 -9.75
CA PRO A 49 4.95 11.79 -8.44
C PRO A 49 6.01 10.96 -7.78
N PHE A 50 7.18 11.55 -7.62
CA PHE A 50 8.43 10.92 -7.26
C PHE A 50 8.15 9.61 -6.52
N VAL A 51 8.67 8.50 -7.02
CA VAL A 51 9.06 7.41 -6.13
C VAL A 51 10.00 8.08 -5.14
N ARG A 52 9.46 8.68 -4.08
CA ARG A 52 10.19 9.11 -2.90
C ARG A 52 10.78 7.80 -2.45
N GLN A 53 12.06 7.61 -2.74
CA GLN A 53 12.78 6.48 -2.20
C GLN A 53 12.80 6.74 -0.71
N TYR A 54 11.87 6.11 -0.01
CA TYR A 54 11.81 6.19 1.42
C TYR A 54 13.16 5.73 1.95
N THR A 55 13.74 6.56 2.80
CA THR A 55 14.90 6.15 3.59
C THR A 55 14.53 4.92 4.41
N GLU A 56 15.51 4.14 4.86
CA GLU A 56 15.22 2.96 5.70
C GLU A 56 14.41 3.34 6.95
N GLY A 57 14.67 4.52 7.53
CA GLY A 57 13.89 5.06 8.64
C GLY A 57 12.42 5.30 8.29
N GLU A 58 12.14 5.95 7.17
CA GLU A 58 10.75 6.20 6.74
C GLU A 58 10.01 4.90 6.36
N LYS A 59 10.73 3.89 5.86
CA LYS A 59 10.15 2.55 5.62
C LYS A 59 9.77 1.86 6.92
N LEU A 60 10.62 1.97 7.94
CA LEU A 60 10.36 1.42 9.27
C LEU A 60 9.17 2.12 9.92
N GLU A 61 9.09 3.44 9.86
CA GLU A 61 7.98 4.22 10.42
C GLU A 61 6.64 3.85 9.76
N GLN A 62 6.62 3.69 8.43
CA GLN A 62 5.42 3.21 7.73
C GLN A 62 5.07 1.77 8.09
N ALA A 63 6.08 0.92 8.32
CA ALA A 63 5.84 -0.47 8.70
C ALA A 63 5.27 -0.56 10.11
N GLU A 64 5.79 0.21 11.05
CA GLU A 64 5.28 0.31 12.42
C GLU A 64 3.85 0.86 12.44
N ALA A 65 3.55 1.91 11.66
CA ALA A 65 2.20 2.47 11.59
C ALA A 65 1.16 1.49 11.01
N ARG A 66 1.58 0.55 10.15
CA ARG A 66 0.67 -0.40 9.49
C ARG A 66 0.52 -1.71 10.26
N TRP A 67 1.61 -2.22 10.82
CA TRP A 67 1.68 -3.57 11.38
C TRP A 67 2.08 -3.59 12.86
N GLY A 68 2.41 -2.44 13.46
CA GLY A 68 2.84 -2.36 14.86
C GLY A 68 1.82 -2.98 15.82
N SER A 69 0.53 -2.69 15.63
CA SER A 69 -0.54 -3.26 16.46
C SER A 69 -0.70 -4.77 16.31
N GLU A 70 -0.51 -5.31 15.09
CA GLU A 70 -0.60 -6.75 14.84
C GLU A 70 0.58 -7.49 15.47
N VAL A 71 1.79 -6.95 15.31
CA VAL A 71 3.00 -7.47 15.94
C VAL A 71 2.86 -7.42 17.46
N GLU A 72 2.43 -6.31 18.02
CA GLU A 72 2.26 -6.16 19.47
C GLU A 72 1.17 -7.09 20.03
N SER A 73 0.12 -7.37 19.27
CA SER A 73 -0.89 -8.36 19.65
C SER A 73 -0.37 -9.80 19.66
N MET A 74 0.57 -10.13 18.76
CA MET A 74 1.20 -11.45 18.68
C MET A 74 2.23 -11.67 19.80
N TYR A 75 2.91 -10.61 20.21
CA TYR A 75 3.88 -10.62 21.30
C TYR A 75 3.30 -10.17 22.65
N ALA A 76 1.97 -9.96 22.71
CA ALA A 76 1.29 -9.63 23.96
C ALA A 76 1.56 -10.74 24.99
N PRO A 77 1.74 -10.37 26.27
CA PRO A 77 1.97 -11.35 27.31
C PRO A 77 0.85 -12.38 27.31
N SER A 78 1.24 -13.66 27.37
CA SER A 78 0.31 -14.78 27.44
C SER A 78 -0.75 -14.52 28.51
N PRO A 79 -2.03 -14.83 28.24
CA PRO A 79 -3.11 -14.52 29.16
C PRO A 79 -2.84 -15.14 30.53
N ASP A 80 -3.05 -14.35 31.58
CA ASP A 80 -2.86 -14.81 32.96
C ASP A 80 -3.91 -15.90 33.29
N ILE A 81 -3.45 -17.14 33.25
CA ILE A 81 -4.27 -18.34 33.44
C ILE A 81 -4.94 -18.33 34.82
N ALA A 82 -4.25 -17.82 35.85
CA ALA A 82 -4.75 -17.80 37.22
C ALA A 82 -5.87 -16.76 37.40
N ARG A 83 -5.80 -15.64 36.67
CA ARG A 83 -6.88 -14.65 36.65
C ARG A 83 -8.10 -15.20 35.91
N ASN A 84 -7.90 -15.82 34.75
CA ASN A 84 -8.99 -16.35 33.94
C ASN A 84 -9.73 -17.50 34.65
N SER A 85 -9.02 -18.38 35.37
CA SER A 85 -9.66 -19.48 36.11
C SER A 85 -10.64 -18.97 37.17
N ARG A 86 -10.29 -17.92 37.92
CA ARG A 86 -11.17 -17.29 38.92
C ARG A 86 -12.44 -16.72 38.30
N VAL A 87 -12.31 -16.05 37.15
CA VAL A 87 -13.44 -15.47 36.42
C VAL A 87 -14.39 -16.57 35.93
N TYR A 88 -13.86 -17.67 35.39
CA TYR A 88 -14.68 -18.81 34.98
C TYR A 88 -15.36 -19.49 36.17
N GLU A 89 -14.68 -19.65 37.30
CA GLU A 89 -15.28 -20.18 38.53
C GLU A 89 -16.44 -19.30 39.02
N GLU A 90 -16.31 -17.97 38.98
CA GLU A 90 -17.38 -17.04 39.35
C GLU A 90 -18.58 -17.13 38.40
N LEU A 91 -18.35 -17.06 37.08
CA LEU A 91 -19.39 -17.17 36.06
C LEU A 91 -20.11 -18.52 36.08
N SER A 92 -19.41 -19.59 36.46
CA SER A 92 -19.97 -20.93 36.49
C SER A 92 -21.00 -21.16 37.59
N LYS A 93 -21.01 -20.32 38.63
CA LYS A 93 -21.91 -20.44 39.79
C LYS A 93 -23.35 -20.02 39.46
N ASP A 94 -23.52 -19.14 38.47
CA ASP A 94 -24.82 -18.61 38.06
C ASP A 94 -25.43 -19.37 36.86
N LEU A 95 -24.79 -20.46 36.41
CA LEU A 95 -25.31 -21.29 35.33
C LEU A 95 -26.43 -22.19 35.84
N PRO A 96 -27.60 -22.25 35.16
CA PRO A 96 -28.64 -23.21 35.50
C PRO A 96 -28.11 -24.63 35.41
N SER A 97 -28.47 -25.46 36.37
CA SER A 97 -28.06 -26.86 36.37
C SER A 97 -28.71 -27.57 35.19
N LYS A 98 -28.08 -28.63 34.68
CA LYS A 98 -28.68 -29.47 33.61
C LYS A 98 -30.01 -30.10 34.00
N GLU A 99 -30.37 -30.05 35.28
CA GLU A 99 -31.61 -30.61 35.82
C GLU A 99 -32.78 -29.61 35.74
N ASP A 100 -32.51 -28.33 35.44
CA ASP A 100 -33.50 -27.25 35.34
C ASP A 100 -33.90 -26.89 33.88
N ALA A 101 -33.50 -27.71 32.89
CA ALA A 101 -33.71 -27.49 31.45
C ALA A 101 -34.68 -28.51 30.81
#